data_AF-A0A942ARF6-F1
#
_entry.id   AF-A0A942ARF6-F1
#
_cell.length_a   1.000
_cell.length_b   1.000
_cell.length_c   1.000
_cell.angle_alpha   90.00
_cell.angle_beta   90.00
_cell.angle_gamma   90.00
#
_symmetry.space_group_name_H-M   'P 1'
#
loop_
_entity.id
_entity.type
_entity.pdbx_description
1 polymer ?
#
loop_
_entity_poly.entity_id
_entity_poly.type
_entity_poly.pdbx_seq_one_letter_code
_entity_poly.pdbx_strand_id
1 'polypeptide(L)'
;MTVYLLNLFSIPLYALLFYFAGIDNRKKNRILCGLAGLQLFLTAALRATTVGGDLENYIPAFLTISQIPWSELWMYPWEYGYVLLNKILSLVSFDERVLLVGVGLVVTLGYVRFIRVYSKTAWLSLFLLIAMGYYITSLSMLRQSLAIVCVLNSIQYVENRNFRKFALCVLIAVCFHYTAIAFFLLYPLSRFKISIGYFICLLAFAFLLSVFAGKFVLLQLIEKYYSIYEGKMESEGGYSMLLLLLAITFGGLLVRQYNHIADRRFDVFCQMLIVACCLQLFSLQFSLFARVVLYYQIAIVVFIPEVLSFIKDRYLAFFCKMGVVMGAVSFFIWIYLANNSSCILPYAFFW
;
A
#
# COMPACT_ATOMS: atom_id res chain seq x y z
N MET A 1 8.74 13.41 -14.12
CA MET A 1 9.47 13.37 -12.83
C MET A 1 9.09 14.52 -11.90
N THR A 2 9.09 15.76 -12.40
CA THR A 2 8.84 16.99 -11.59
C THR A 2 7.60 16.94 -10.72
N VAL A 3 6.44 16.53 -11.26
CA VAL A 3 5.18 16.43 -10.50
C VAL A 3 5.31 15.52 -9.27
N TYR A 4 6.05 14.42 -9.38
CA TYR A 4 6.24 13.49 -8.25
C TYR A 4 7.19 14.03 -7.18
N LEU A 5 8.25 14.73 -7.59
CA LEU A 5 9.14 15.42 -6.64
C LEU A 5 8.42 16.57 -5.93
N LEU A 6 7.62 17.35 -6.67
CA LEU A 6 6.76 18.37 -6.09
C LEU A 6 5.79 17.76 -5.08
N ASN A 7 5.17 16.62 -5.45
CA ASN A 7 4.27 15.92 -4.54
C ASN A 7 4.94 15.47 -3.25
N LEU A 8 6.17 14.97 -3.35
CA LEU A 8 6.93 14.46 -2.22
C LEU A 8 7.41 15.58 -1.28
N PHE A 9 8.03 16.63 -1.83
CA PHE A 9 8.66 17.68 -1.04
C PHE A 9 7.70 18.79 -0.59
N SER A 10 6.51 18.90 -1.18
CA SER A 10 5.48 19.82 -0.69
C SER A 10 4.94 19.42 0.69
N ILE A 11 4.89 18.12 1.00
CA ILE A 11 4.39 17.62 2.29
C ILE A 11 5.17 18.16 3.50
N PRO A 12 6.50 17.99 3.59
CA PRO A 12 7.27 18.56 4.69
C PRO A 12 7.22 20.09 4.69
N LEU A 13 7.14 20.74 3.52
CA LEU A 13 6.98 22.19 3.43
C LEU A 13 5.66 22.66 4.06
N TYR A 14 4.53 22.03 3.73
CA TYR A 14 3.24 22.33 4.36
C TYR A 14 3.31 22.14 5.88
N ALA A 15 3.95 21.06 6.34
CA ALA A 15 4.10 20.77 7.76
C ALA A 15 4.93 21.83 8.51
N LEU A 16 5.96 22.37 7.85
CA LEU A 16 6.82 23.44 8.34
C LEU A 16 6.06 24.78 8.39
N LEU A 17 5.36 25.15 7.32
CA LEU A 17 4.54 26.37 7.28
C LEU A 17 3.49 26.37 8.41
N PHE A 18 2.80 25.24 8.60
CA PHE A 18 1.84 25.12 9.69
C PHE A 18 2.46 25.01 11.08
N TYR A 19 3.75 24.68 11.20
CA TYR A 19 4.45 24.76 12.49
C TYR A 19 4.64 26.22 12.90
N PHE A 20 5.03 27.10 11.96
CA PHE A 20 5.19 28.52 12.24
C PHE A 20 3.87 29.30 12.34
N ALA A 21 2.79 28.80 11.74
CA ALA A 21 1.48 29.46 11.79
C ALA A 21 0.73 29.35 13.14
N GLY A 22 1.29 28.67 14.15
CA GLY A 22 0.68 28.58 15.49
C GLY A 22 -0.68 27.86 15.55
N ILE A 23 -1.02 27.06 14.53
CA ILE A 23 -2.31 26.36 14.44
C ILE A 23 -2.33 25.14 15.38
N ASP A 24 -3.45 24.91 16.06
CA ASP A 24 -3.67 23.69 16.87
C ASP A 24 -3.35 22.40 16.09
N ASN A 25 -2.73 21.43 16.76
CA ASN A 25 -2.23 20.20 16.14
C ASN A 25 -3.33 19.35 15.48
N ARG A 26 -4.55 19.29 16.05
CA ARG A 26 -5.65 18.52 15.43
C ARG A 26 -6.14 19.21 14.17
N LYS A 27 -6.30 20.54 14.21
CA LYS A 27 -6.70 21.33 13.04
C LYS A 27 -5.63 21.29 11.96
N LYS A 28 -4.36 21.43 12.32
CA LYS A 28 -3.18 21.29 11.44
C LYS A 28 -3.18 19.96 10.69
N ASN A 29 -3.32 18.84 11.40
CA ASN A 29 -3.33 17.51 10.78
C ASN A 29 -4.50 17.35 9.79
N ARG A 30 -5.68 17.89 10.12
CA ARG A 30 -6.84 17.88 9.22
C ARG A 30 -6.59 18.67 7.94
N ILE A 31 -6.07 19.89 8.06
CA ILE A 31 -5.77 20.75 6.91
C ILE A 31 -4.68 20.12 6.05
N LEU A 32 -3.59 19.64 6.66
CA LEU A 32 -2.50 18.99 5.96
C LEU A 32 -2.98 17.78 5.16
N CYS A 33 -3.81 16.91 5.77
CA CYS A 33 -4.39 15.77 5.08
C CYS A 33 -5.33 16.17 3.95
N GLY A 34 -6.07 17.28 4.09
CA GLY A 34 -6.92 17.83 3.05
C GLY A 34 -6.12 18.36 1.86
N LEU A 35 -5.07 19.16 2.11
CA LEU A 35 -4.20 19.71 1.07
C LEU A 35 -3.42 18.62 0.35
N ALA A 36 -2.78 17.71 1.10
CA ALA A 36 -2.07 16.59 0.52
C ALA A 36 -3.01 15.66 -0.25
N GLY A 37 -4.19 15.37 0.31
CA GLY A 37 -5.22 14.59 -0.36
C GLY A 37 -5.67 15.22 -1.68
N LEU A 38 -5.95 16.53 -1.68
CA LEU A 38 -6.32 17.24 -2.90
C LEU A 38 -5.21 17.19 -3.95
N GLN A 39 -3.97 17.43 -3.54
CA GLN A 39 -2.81 17.40 -4.42
C GLN A 39 -2.59 16.02 -5.06
N LEU A 40 -2.68 14.94 -4.27
CA LEU A 40 -2.59 13.56 -4.75
C LEU A 40 -3.77 13.18 -5.63
N PHE A 41 -4.98 13.62 -5.29
CA PHE A 41 -6.16 13.41 -6.14
C PHE A 41 -6.00 14.11 -7.50
N LEU A 42 -5.61 15.39 -7.51
CA LEU A 42 -5.40 16.14 -8.76
C LEU A 42 -4.32 15.51 -9.62
N THR A 43 -3.24 15.01 -9.02
CA THR A 43 -2.19 14.28 -9.75
C THR A 43 -2.75 13.00 -10.41
N ALA A 44 -3.65 12.27 -9.74
CA ALA A 44 -4.28 11.07 -10.29
C ALA A 44 -5.33 11.40 -11.37
N ALA A 45 -6.09 12.48 -11.17
CA ALA A 45 -7.19 12.91 -12.03
C ALA A 45 -6.73 13.59 -13.33
N LEU A 46 -5.66 14.37 -13.28
CA LEU A 46 -5.21 15.23 -14.40
C LEU A 46 -4.12 14.58 -15.28
N ARG A 47 -3.68 13.36 -14.95
CA ARG A 47 -2.63 12.66 -15.70
C ARG A 47 -3.08 12.18 -17.08
N ALA A 48 -2.19 12.09 -18.06
CA ALA A 48 -2.46 11.41 -19.32
C ALA A 48 -2.75 9.92 -19.11
N THR A 49 -3.42 9.30 -20.08
CA THR A 49 -3.70 7.85 -20.12
C THR A 49 -2.44 7.00 -20.25
N THR A 50 -1.31 7.60 -20.65
CA THR A 50 0.02 6.98 -20.73
C THR A 50 0.73 6.90 -19.37
N VAL A 51 0.22 7.54 -18.32
CA VAL A 51 0.87 7.60 -17.00
C VAL A 51 0.31 6.50 -16.10
N GLY A 52 0.98 5.35 -16.09
CA GLY A 52 0.60 4.17 -15.32
C GLY A 52 0.51 2.94 -16.22
N GLY A 53 1.41 1.96 -16.01
CA GLY A 53 1.60 0.84 -16.95
C GLY A 53 0.34 0.03 -17.24
N ASP A 54 -0.44 -0.30 -16.21
CA ASP A 54 -1.61 -1.16 -16.38
C ASP A 54 -2.81 -0.42 -17.02
N LEU A 55 -2.74 0.90 -17.23
CA LEU A 55 -3.84 1.66 -17.85
C LEU A 55 -4.14 1.20 -19.28
N GLU A 56 -3.14 0.64 -19.97
CA GLU A 56 -3.31 0.00 -21.29
C GLU A 56 -4.38 -1.10 -21.27
N ASN A 57 -4.59 -1.75 -20.12
CA ASN A 57 -5.60 -2.78 -19.92
C ASN A 57 -6.89 -2.19 -19.34
N TYR A 58 -6.78 -1.23 -18.41
CA TYR A 58 -7.94 -0.66 -17.72
C TYR A 58 -8.82 0.22 -18.60
N ILE A 59 -8.24 1.00 -19.51
CA ILE A 59 -9.02 1.91 -20.35
C ILE A 59 -9.88 1.15 -21.36
N PRO A 60 -9.35 0.20 -22.17
CA PRO A 60 -10.18 -0.59 -23.08
C PRO A 60 -11.25 -1.40 -22.33
N ALA A 61 -10.92 -1.91 -21.14
CA ALA A 61 -11.88 -2.62 -20.29
C ALA A 61 -13.04 -1.71 -19.86
N PHE A 62 -12.75 -0.49 -19.40
CA PHE A 62 -13.78 0.49 -19.05
C PHE A 62 -14.68 0.81 -20.24
N LEU A 63 -14.09 1.11 -21.41
CA LEU A 63 -14.85 1.40 -22.63
C LEU A 63 -15.76 0.22 -23.01
N THR A 64 -15.25 -1.01 -22.90
CA THR A 64 -16.05 -2.23 -23.17
C THR A 64 -17.19 -2.39 -22.15
N ILE A 65 -16.88 -2.36 -20.85
CA ILE A 65 -17.86 -2.51 -19.76
C ILE A 65 -18.96 -1.44 -19.85
N SER A 66 -18.61 -0.23 -20.26
CA SER A 66 -19.55 0.88 -20.41
C SER A 66 -20.69 0.56 -21.38
N GLN A 67 -20.41 -0.22 -22.43
CA GLN A 67 -21.35 -0.60 -23.49
C GLN A 67 -22.13 -1.89 -23.18
N ILE A 68 -21.62 -2.75 -22.29
CA ILE A 68 -22.28 -4.02 -21.92
C ILE A 68 -23.64 -3.76 -21.23
N PRO A 69 -24.75 -4.40 -21.65
CA PRO A 69 -26.03 -4.33 -20.96
C PRO A 69 -25.95 -4.84 -19.51
N TRP A 70 -26.77 -4.31 -18.61
CA TRP A 70 -26.79 -4.74 -17.20
C TRP A 70 -27.01 -6.25 -17.01
N SER A 71 -27.76 -6.89 -17.91
CA SER A 71 -28.02 -8.34 -17.92
C SER A 71 -26.77 -9.18 -18.19
N GLU A 72 -25.81 -8.65 -18.95
CA GLU A 72 -24.60 -9.35 -19.38
C GLU A 72 -23.35 -8.91 -18.61
N LEU A 73 -23.49 -7.91 -17.73
CA LEU A 73 -22.38 -7.29 -16.99
C LEU A 73 -21.49 -8.31 -16.28
N TRP A 74 -22.10 -9.35 -15.71
CA TRP A 74 -21.41 -10.38 -14.92
C TRP A 74 -20.65 -11.41 -15.75
N MET A 75 -20.79 -11.38 -17.09
CA MET A 75 -20.03 -12.23 -18.00
C MET A 75 -18.62 -11.68 -18.26
N TYR A 76 -18.37 -10.40 -17.96
CA TYR A 76 -17.05 -9.80 -18.13
C TYR A 76 -16.03 -10.44 -17.16
N PRO A 77 -14.87 -10.94 -17.64
CA PRO A 77 -14.03 -11.88 -16.89
C PRO A 77 -13.13 -11.23 -15.81
N TRP A 78 -13.56 -10.12 -15.19
CA TRP A 78 -12.85 -9.42 -14.12
C TRP A 78 -13.65 -9.45 -12.81
N GLU A 79 -13.08 -8.99 -11.69
CA GLU A 79 -13.77 -9.04 -10.40
C GLU A 79 -15.02 -8.15 -10.40
N TYR A 80 -16.11 -8.73 -9.90
CA TYR A 80 -17.46 -8.14 -10.01
C TYR A 80 -17.59 -6.74 -9.39
N GLY A 81 -16.89 -6.45 -8.29
CA GLY A 81 -16.91 -5.12 -7.67
C GLY A 81 -16.22 -4.06 -8.54
N TYR A 82 -15.13 -4.42 -9.23
CA TYR A 82 -14.49 -3.52 -10.18
C TYR A 82 -15.35 -3.32 -11.42
N VAL A 83 -15.92 -4.40 -11.98
CA VAL A 83 -16.83 -4.32 -13.14
C VAL A 83 -18.05 -3.43 -12.82
N LEU A 84 -18.68 -3.63 -11.67
CA LEU A 84 -19.80 -2.81 -11.20
C LEU A 84 -19.39 -1.34 -11.04
N LEU A 85 -18.22 -1.05 -10.46
CA LEU A 85 -17.72 0.32 -10.33
C LEU A 85 -17.56 0.99 -11.70
N ASN A 86 -16.97 0.29 -12.68
CA ASN A 86 -16.80 0.81 -14.03
C ASN A 86 -18.15 1.12 -14.68
N LYS A 87 -19.14 0.24 -14.51
CA LYS A 87 -20.50 0.46 -15.04
C LYS A 87 -21.21 1.63 -14.37
N ILE A 88 -21.03 1.83 -13.06
CA ILE A 88 -21.58 2.99 -12.35
C ILE A 88 -20.92 4.28 -12.84
N LEU A 89 -19.59 4.28 -12.99
CA LEU A 89 -18.84 5.43 -13.49
C LEU A 89 -19.26 5.79 -14.92
N SER A 90 -19.57 4.80 -15.76
CA SER A 90 -20.04 5.05 -17.13
C SER A 90 -21.41 5.74 -17.21
N LEU A 91 -22.19 5.77 -16.12
CA LEU A 91 -23.43 6.54 -16.07
C LEU A 91 -23.19 8.06 -16.04
N VAL A 92 -21.98 8.49 -15.68
CA VAL A 92 -21.59 9.91 -15.67
C VAL A 92 -21.06 10.33 -17.04
N SER A 93 -20.15 9.55 -17.63
CA SER A 93 -19.65 9.72 -19.00
C SER A 93 -19.00 8.43 -19.49
N PHE A 94 -18.95 8.25 -20.81
CA PHE A 94 -18.21 7.18 -21.48
C PHE A 94 -16.71 7.49 -21.63
N ASP A 95 -16.29 8.71 -21.29
CA ASP A 95 -14.88 9.14 -21.33
C ASP A 95 -14.04 8.46 -20.23
N GLU A 96 -12.88 7.92 -20.60
CA GLU A 96 -11.98 7.22 -19.67
C GLU A 96 -11.46 8.10 -18.52
N ARG A 97 -11.55 9.43 -18.64
CA ARG A 97 -11.25 10.38 -17.56
C ARG A 97 -12.10 10.11 -16.33
N VAL A 98 -13.36 9.69 -16.50
CA VAL A 98 -14.24 9.39 -15.37
C VAL A 98 -13.73 8.20 -14.58
N LEU A 99 -13.12 7.21 -15.22
CA LEU A 99 -12.43 6.12 -14.54
C LEU A 99 -11.29 6.65 -13.66
N LEU A 100 -10.40 7.46 -14.24
CA LEU A 100 -9.22 7.99 -13.54
C LEU A 100 -9.61 8.88 -12.35
N VAL A 101 -10.60 9.75 -12.54
CA VAL A 101 -11.14 10.63 -11.50
C VAL A 101 -11.84 9.83 -10.41
N GLY A 102 -12.74 8.92 -10.78
CA GLY A 102 -13.52 8.12 -9.84
C GLY A 102 -12.65 7.22 -8.98
N VAL A 103 -11.78 6.42 -9.60
CA VAL A 103 -10.85 5.54 -8.87
C VAL A 103 -9.82 6.35 -8.07
N GLY A 104 -9.27 7.41 -8.67
CA GLY A 104 -8.31 8.30 -8.00
C GLY A 104 -8.88 8.94 -6.74
N LEU A 105 -10.16 9.35 -6.78
CA LEU A 105 -10.86 9.90 -5.62
C LEU A 105 -11.02 8.86 -4.50
N VAL A 106 -11.56 7.67 -4.82
CA VAL A 106 -11.80 6.61 -3.83
C VAL A 106 -10.50 6.18 -3.16
N VAL A 107 -9.45 5.92 -3.94
CA VAL A 107 -8.15 5.49 -3.42
C VAL A 107 -7.51 6.59 -2.56
N THR A 108 -7.53 7.84 -3.02
CA THR A 108 -6.92 8.95 -2.26
C THR A 108 -7.65 9.20 -0.94
N LEU A 109 -8.99 9.20 -0.94
CA LEU A 109 -9.78 9.31 0.28
C LEU A 109 -9.52 8.15 1.23
N GLY A 110 -9.37 6.93 0.70
CA GLY A 110 -9.00 5.74 1.45
C GLY A 110 -7.67 5.90 2.19
N TYR A 111 -6.61 6.31 1.49
CA TYR A 111 -5.30 6.56 2.10
C TYR A 111 -5.31 7.72 3.10
N VAL A 112 -5.96 8.83 2.78
CA VAL A 112 -6.08 9.98 3.69
C VAL A 112 -6.83 9.58 4.96
N ARG A 113 -7.92 8.81 4.85
CA ARG A 113 -8.65 8.29 6.01
C ARG A 113 -7.77 7.38 6.85
N PHE A 114 -7.06 6.44 6.24
CA PHE A 114 -6.12 5.55 6.93
C PHE A 114 -5.10 6.35 7.76
N ILE A 115 -4.45 7.35 7.15
CA ILE A 115 -3.47 8.19 7.84
C ILE A 115 -4.12 9.01 8.96
N ARG A 116 -5.28 9.61 8.72
CA ARG A 116 -5.98 10.43 9.73
C ARG A 116 -6.44 9.64 10.96
N VAL A 117 -6.78 8.37 10.79
CA VAL A 117 -7.27 7.50 11.87
C VAL A 117 -6.10 6.92 12.67
N TYR A 118 -5.02 6.53 11.98
CA TYR A 118 -3.99 5.69 12.57
C TYR A 118 -2.63 6.37 12.81
N SER A 119 -2.32 7.48 12.15
CA SER A 119 -0.98 8.10 12.28
C SER A 119 -0.86 9.02 13.49
N LYS A 120 0.25 8.89 14.23
CA LYS A 120 0.68 9.87 15.25
C LYS A 120 1.31 11.13 14.66
N THR A 121 1.92 11.02 13.49
CA THR A 121 2.61 12.13 12.80
C THR A 121 2.18 12.17 11.34
N ALA A 122 1.08 12.88 11.07
CA ALA A 122 0.40 12.85 9.77
C ALA A 122 1.29 13.24 8.59
N TRP A 123 2.14 14.27 8.74
CA TRP A 123 3.04 14.69 7.66
C TRP A 123 4.03 13.60 7.25
N LEU A 124 4.58 12.87 8.24
CA LEU A 124 5.54 11.82 7.98
C LEU A 124 4.86 10.62 7.32
N SER A 125 3.63 10.29 7.72
CA SER A 125 2.83 9.27 7.00
C SER A 125 2.51 9.66 5.57
N LEU A 126 2.05 10.90 5.32
CA LEU A 126 1.77 11.37 3.96
C LEU A 126 3.03 11.35 3.09
N PHE A 127 4.16 11.75 3.67
CA PHE A 127 5.46 11.68 3.02
C PHE A 127 5.83 10.22 2.69
N LEU A 128 5.75 9.31 3.65
CA LEU A 128 6.06 7.87 3.45
C LEU A 128 5.10 7.20 2.45
N LEU A 129 3.84 7.62 2.38
CA LEU A 129 2.88 7.12 1.38
C LEU A 129 3.39 7.34 -0.06
N ILE A 130 4.06 8.49 -0.29
CA ILE A 130 4.63 8.85 -1.59
C ILE A 130 6.03 8.24 -1.73
N ALA A 131 6.90 8.45 -0.74
CA ALA A 131 8.32 8.06 -0.77
C ALA A 131 8.51 6.54 -0.87
N MET A 132 7.67 5.76 -0.18
CA MET A 132 7.70 4.29 -0.29
C MET A 132 6.96 3.79 -1.55
N GLY A 133 6.41 4.71 -2.34
CA GLY A 133 5.80 4.46 -3.63
C GLY A 133 4.38 3.91 -3.62
N TYR A 134 3.73 3.73 -2.46
CA TYR A 134 2.34 3.25 -2.37
C TYR A 134 1.36 4.09 -3.20
N TYR A 135 1.52 5.42 -3.16
CA TYR A 135 0.72 6.31 -3.99
C TYR A 135 1.03 6.14 -5.48
N ILE A 136 2.30 6.05 -5.85
CA ILE A 136 2.74 5.90 -7.25
C ILE A 136 2.26 4.58 -7.84
N THR A 137 2.44 3.48 -7.12
CA THR A 137 1.94 2.17 -7.49
C THR A 137 0.43 2.17 -7.70
N SER A 138 -0.30 2.98 -6.92
CA SER A 138 -1.75 3.07 -7.06
C SER A 138 -2.24 3.72 -8.35
N LEU A 139 -1.36 4.46 -9.02
CA LEU A 139 -1.61 5.03 -10.34
C LEU A 139 -1.63 3.93 -11.43
N SER A 140 -0.83 2.88 -11.28
CA SER A 140 -0.85 1.72 -12.19
C SER A 140 -1.89 0.69 -11.73
N MET A 141 -1.75 0.15 -10.52
CA MET A 141 -2.54 -1.01 -10.07
C MET A 141 -3.91 -0.62 -9.50
N LEU A 142 -4.83 -0.15 -10.35
CA LEU A 142 -6.14 0.41 -9.96
C LEU A 142 -7.00 -0.56 -9.12
N ARG A 143 -7.25 -1.78 -9.64
CA ARG A 143 -8.05 -2.83 -8.97
C ARG A 143 -7.50 -3.17 -7.59
N GLN A 144 -6.19 -3.40 -7.53
CA GLN A 144 -5.51 -3.74 -6.29
C GLN A 144 -5.54 -2.59 -5.29
N SER A 145 -5.41 -1.34 -5.75
CA SER A 145 -5.43 -0.17 -4.88
C SER A 145 -6.79 0.06 -4.23
N LEU A 146 -7.88 -0.19 -4.97
CA LEU A 146 -9.24 -0.21 -4.42
C LEU A 146 -9.36 -1.27 -3.31
N ALA A 147 -8.86 -2.48 -3.57
CA ALA A 147 -8.86 -3.55 -2.57
C ALA A 147 -8.02 -3.19 -1.32
N ILE A 148 -6.84 -2.57 -1.51
CA ILE A 148 -5.98 -2.11 -0.41
C ILE A 148 -6.75 -1.11 0.47
N VAL A 149 -7.36 -0.07 -0.10
CA VAL A 149 -8.08 0.91 0.73
C VAL A 149 -9.31 0.32 1.42
N CYS A 150 -9.95 -0.70 0.86
CA CYS A 150 -10.99 -1.46 1.54
C CYS A 150 -10.44 -2.20 2.78
N VAL A 151 -9.33 -2.95 2.65
CA VAL A 151 -8.77 -3.71 3.79
C VAL A 151 -8.15 -2.81 4.86
N LEU A 152 -7.61 -1.65 4.50
CA LEU A 152 -7.15 -0.65 5.48
C LEU A 152 -8.26 -0.19 6.42
N ASN A 153 -9.50 -0.11 5.93
CA ASN A 153 -10.68 0.23 6.75
C ASN A 153 -11.15 -0.93 7.65
N SER A 154 -10.65 -2.14 7.43
CA SER A 154 -10.97 -3.33 8.22
C SER A 154 -10.11 -3.47 9.48
N ILE A 155 -8.97 -2.77 9.58
CA ILE A 155 -7.98 -2.91 10.66
C ILE A 155 -8.62 -2.65 12.04
N GLN A 156 -9.49 -1.64 12.16
CA GLN A 156 -10.24 -1.36 13.39
C GLN A 156 -11.06 -2.56 13.90
N TYR A 157 -11.49 -3.46 13.01
CA TYR A 157 -12.24 -4.65 13.39
C TYR A 157 -11.31 -5.77 13.87
N VAL A 158 -10.04 -5.79 13.43
CA VAL A 158 -9.00 -6.66 13.99
C VAL A 158 -8.61 -6.19 15.39
N GLU A 159 -8.47 -4.87 15.59
CA GLU A 159 -8.23 -4.25 16.90
C GLU A 159 -9.34 -4.64 17.89
N ASN A 160 -10.60 -4.46 17.47
CA ASN A 160 -11.79 -4.70 18.29
C ASN A 160 -12.29 -6.16 18.31
N ARG A 161 -11.51 -7.12 17.78
CA ARG A 161 -11.87 -8.56 17.73
C ARG A 161 -13.25 -8.84 17.11
N ASN A 162 -13.65 -8.04 16.12
CA ASN A 162 -14.91 -8.19 15.40
C ASN A 162 -14.71 -8.89 14.06
N PHE A 163 -14.74 -10.22 14.09
CA PHE A 163 -14.51 -11.04 12.89
C PHE A 163 -15.52 -10.76 11.78
N ARG A 164 -16.80 -10.58 12.12
CA ARG A 164 -17.87 -10.44 11.12
C ARG A 164 -17.67 -9.18 10.27
N LYS A 165 -17.40 -8.04 10.91
CA LYS A 165 -17.15 -6.78 10.19
C LYS A 165 -15.81 -6.81 9.44
N PHE A 166 -14.78 -7.43 10.02
CA PHE A 166 -13.52 -7.67 9.33
C PHE A 166 -13.71 -8.49 8.05
N ALA A 167 -14.37 -9.64 8.16
CA ALA A 167 -14.63 -10.56 7.06
C ALA A 167 -15.43 -9.88 5.94
N LEU A 168 -16.46 -9.11 6.30
CA LEU A 168 -17.24 -8.34 5.32
C LEU A 168 -16.37 -7.37 4.53
N CYS A 169 -15.51 -6.60 5.19
CA CYS A 169 -14.61 -5.66 4.51
C CYS A 169 -13.61 -6.38 3.59
N VAL A 170 -13.06 -7.52 4.01
CA VAL A 170 -12.15 -8.30 3.17
C VAL A 170 -12.88 -8.92 1.98
N LEU A 171 -14.10 -9.43 2.15
CA LEU A 171 -14.90 -9.94 1.02
C LEU A 171 -15.23 -8.85 0.01
N ILE A 172 -15.56 -7.63 0.46
CA ILE A 172 -15.72 -6.48 -0.44
C ILE A 172 -14.41 -6.18 -1.18
N ALA A 173 -13.26 -6.24 -0.50
CA ALA A 173 -11.96 -6.04 -1.14
C ALA A 173 -11.66 -7.13 -2.20
N VAL A 174 -12.04 -8.38 -1.94
CA VAL A 174 -11.92 -9.51 -2.89
C VAL A 174 -12.74 -9.25 -4.15
N CYS A 175 -13.89 -8.58 -4.05
CA CYS A 175 -14.67 -8.15 -5.21
C CYS A 175 -13.95 -7.10 -6.09
N PHE A 176 -12.90 -6.43 -5.60
CA PHE A 176 -12.06 -5.54 -6.41
C PHE A 176 -10.78 -6.21 -6.88
N HIS A 177 -10.20 -7.07 -6.04
CA HIS A 177 -9.04 -7.86 -6.42
C HIS A 177 -8.93 -9.16 -5.61
N TYR A 178 -8.94 -10.32 -6.29
CA TYR A 178 -9.03 -11.63 -5.62
C TYR A 178 -7.91 -11.89 -4.61
N THR A 179 -6.70 -11.38 -4.84
CA THR A 179 -5.55 -11.57 -3.96
C THR A 179 -5.74 -10.94 -2.57
N ALA A 180 -6.71 -10.03 -2.39
CA ALA A 180 -7.06 -9.44 -1.10
C ALA A 180 -7.55 -10.48 -0.08
N ILE A 181 -7.97 -11.67 -0.54
CA ILE A 181 -8.35 -12.78 0.34
C ILE A 181 -7.23 -13.16 1.31
N ALA A 182 -5.97 -12.99 0.89
CA ALA A 182 -4.82 -13.25 1.74
C ALA A 182 -4.79 -12.38 3.00
N PHE A 183 -5.51 -11.24 3.02
CA PHE A 183 -5.63 -10.37 4.19
C PHE A 183 -6.36 -11.06 5.36
N PHE A 184 -7.14 -12.12 5.11
CA PHE A 184 -7.76 -12.92 6.16
C PHE A 184 -6.75 -13.49 7.17
N LEU A 185 -5.50 -13.75 6.75
CA LEU A 185 -4.45 -14.27 7.64
C LEU A 185 -4.17 -13.33 8.82
N LEU A 186 -4.37 -12.01 8.65
CA LEU A 186 -4.14 -11.04 9.71
C LEU A 186 -4.97 -11.34 10.96
N TYR A 187 -6.23 -11.74 10.79
CA TYR A 187 -7.16 -11.86 11.92
C TYR A 187 -6.78 -12.95 12.94
N PRO A 188 -6.58 -14.23 12.55
CA PRO A 188 -6.13 -15.25 13.49
C PRO A 188 -4.71 -14.98 13.99
N LEU A 189 -3.81 -14.49 13.13
CA LEU A 189 -2.42 -14.22 13.53
C LEU A 189 -2.31 -13.07 14.54
N SER A 190 -3.17 -12.06 14.43
CA SER A 190 -3.23 -10.98 15.40
C SER A 190 -3.60 -11.45 16.81
N ARG A 191 -4.04 -12.70 17.00
CA ARG A 191 -4.39 -13.20 18.35
C ARG A 191 -3.17 -13.58 19.18
N PHE A 192 -2.04 -13.87 18.53
CA PHE A 192 -0.81 -14.27 19.22
C PHE A 192 -0.13 -13.07 19.87
N LYS A 193 0.61 -13.33 20.95
CA LYS A 193 1.38 -12.30 21.65
C LYS A 193 2.64 -11.99 20.85
N ILE A 194 2.79 -10.72 20.47
CA ILE A 194 3.95 -10.24 19.71
C ILE A 194 5.21 -10.29 20.58
N SER A 195 6.25 -10.95 20.07
CA SER A 195 7.59 -11.01 20.65
C SER A 195 8.63 -11.23 19.55
N ILE A 196 9.91 -10.96 19.87
CA ILE A 196 11.02 -11.25 18.95
C ILE A 196 11.10 -12.75 18.65
N GLY A 197 10.91 -13.62 19.66
CA GLY A 197 10.90 -15.06 19.46
C GLY A 197 9.78 -15.53 18.53
N TYR A 198 8.58 -14.94 18.65
CA TYR A 198 7.47 -15.19 17.73
C TYR A 198 7.81 -14.79 16.29
N PHE A 199 8.40 -13.61 16.11
CA PHE A 199 8.84 -13.11 14.80
C PHE A 199 9.87 -14.05 14.16
N ILE A 200 10.92 -14.43 14.90
CA ILE A 200 11.97 -15.33 14.40
C ILE A 200 11.39 -16.71 14.04
N CYS A 201 10.51 -17.25 14.89
CA CYS A 201 9.86 -18.54 14.64
C CYS A 201 9.01 -18.53 13.36
N LEU A 202 8.17 -17.51 13.17
CA LEU A 202 7.39 -17.36 11.95
C LEU A 202 8.26 -17.14 10.72
N LEU A 203 9.33 -16.33 10.84
CA LEU A 203 10.24 -16.07 9.73
C LEU A 203 10.98 -17.34 9.30
N ALA A 204 11.48 -18.13 10.26
CA ALA A 204 12.11 -19.41 10.01
C ALA A 204 11.13 -20.41 9.37
N PHE A 205 9.90 -20.50 9.90
CA PHE A 205 8.86 -21.34 9.32
C PHE A 205 8.53 -20.91 7.88
N ALA A 206 8.33 -19.62 7.63
CA ALA A 206 8.07 -19.08 6.31
C ALA A 206 9.24 -19.32 5.34
N PHE A 207 10.48 -19.17 5.81
CA PHE A 207 11.67 -19.46 5.01
C PHE A 207 11.70 -20.93 4.58
N LEU A 208 11.60 -21.87 5.54
CA LEU A 208 11.58 -23.30 5.24
C LEU A 208 10.44 -23.64 4.28
N LEU A 209 9.23 -23.15 4.56
CA LEU A 209 8.08 -23.37 3.70
C LEU A 209 8.29 -22.80 2.29
N SER A 210 8.85 -21.60 2.16
CA SER A 210 9.12 -20.99 0.84
C SER A 210 10.16 -21.77 0.04
N VAL A 211 11.17 -22.35 0.69
CA VAL A 211 12.20 -23.16 0.03
C VAL A 211 11.64 -24.52 -0.39
N PHE A 212 10.87 -25.18 0.46
CA PHE A 212 10.35 -26.53 0.19
C PHE A 212 9.07 -26.53 -0.65
N ALA A 213 8.05 -25.78 -0.24
CA ALA A 213 6.81 -25.66 -1.01
C ALA A 213 7.02 -24.84 -2.28
N GLY A 214 7.96 -23.89 -2.28
CA GLY A 214 8.22 -23.11 -3.48
C GLY A 214 8.77 -23.95 -4.62
N LYS A 215 9.67 -24.89 -4.35
CA LYS A 215 10.11 -25.83 -5.40
C LYS A 215 8.94 -26.68 -5.93
N PHE A 216 8.06 -27.17 -5.06
CA PHE A 216 6.91 -27.99 -5.47
C PHE A 216 5.86 -27.21 -6.28
N VAL A 217 5.49 -26.01 -5.82
CA VAL A 217 4.54 -25.13 -6.52
C VAL A 217 5.12 -24.63 -7.83
N LEU A 218 6.43 -24.35 -7.88
CA LEU A 218 7.11 -23.93 -9.09
C LEU A 218 7.04 -25.06 -10.12
N LEU A 219 7.39 -26.29 -9.75
CA LEU A 219 7.32 -27.44 -10.66
C LEU A 219 5.91 -27.66 -11.24
N GLN A 220 4.85 -27.51 -10.44
CA GLN A 220 3.45 -27.67 -10.89
C GLN A 220 2.93 -26.49 -11.74
N LEU A 221 3.40 -25.27 -11.47
CA LEU A 221 2.99 -24.08 -12.23
C LEU A 221 3.83 -23.87 -13.50
N ILE A 222 5.09 -24.32 -13.50
CA ILE A 222 5.96 -24.40 -14.67
C ILE A 222 5.24 -25.17 -15.77
N GLU A 223 4.69 -26.34 -15.48
CA GLU A 223 4.00 -27.17 -16.48
C GLU A 223 2.78 -26.49 -17.12
N LYS A 224 2.17 -25.51 -16.45
CA LYS A 224 0.93 -24.85 -16.87
C LYS A 224 1.11 -23.41 -17.41
N TYR A 225 2.19 -22.71 -17.03
CA TYR A 225 2.33 -21.26 -17.27
C TYR A 225 3.75 -20.81 -17.70
N TYR A 226 4.71 -21.71 -17.94
CA TYR A 226 6.11 -21.36 -18.23
C TYR A 226 6.31 -20.37 -19.38
N SER A 227 5.54 -20.48 -20.45
CA SER A 227 5.74 -19.69 -21.68
C SER A 227 5.38 -18.21 -21.56
N ILE A 228 4.71 -17.78 -20.48
CA ILE A 228 4.24 -16.39 -20.32
C ILE A 228 5.18 -15.56 -19.43
N TYR A 229 6.04 -16.20 -18.62
CA TYR A 229 6.83 -15.51 -17.58
C TYR A 229 8.34 -15.70 -17.65
N GLU A 230 8.85 -16.44 -18.65
CA GLU A 230 10.28 -16.76 -18.84
C GLU A 230 11.20 -15.53 -19.02
N GLY A 231 10.65 -14.33 -19.28
CA GLY A 231 11.46 -13.15 -19.65
C GLY A 231 11.69 -12.07 -18.58
N LYS A 232 11.14 -12.17 -17.36
CA LYS A 232 11.20 -11.06 -16.37
C LYS A 232 11.29 -11.51 -14.90
N MET A 233 11.94 -12.64 -14.61
CA MET A 233 12.21 -13.06 -13.22
C MET A 233 13.53 -12.47 -12.66
N GLU A 234 13.84 -11.22 -12.99
CA GLU A 234 14.92 -10.50 -12.30
C GLU A 234 14.38 -9.90 -11.00
N SER A 235 14.80 -10.50 -9.89
CA SER A 235 14.43 -10.15 -8.51
C SER A 235 15.03 -8.82 -8.02
N GLU A 236 15.32 -7.85 -8.90
CA GLU A 236 16.18 -6.68 -8.63
C GLU A 236 15.68 -5.72 -7.54
N GLY A 237 14.47 -5.92 -6.98
CA GLY A 237 13.99 -5.19 -5.80
C GLY A 237 13.58 -6.07 -4.61
N GLY A 238 13.47 -7.39 -4.78
CA GLY A 238 12.85 -8.29 -3.81
C GLY A 238 13.65 -8.41 -2.51
N TYR A 239 14.97 -8.60 -2.62
CA TYR A 239 15.87 -8.70 -1.47
C TYR A 239 15.98 -7.37 -0.72
N SER A 240 16.07 -6.25 -1.45
CA SER A 240 16.11 -4.91 -0.86
C SER A 240 14.84 -4.63 -0.06
N MET A 241 13.67 -5.00 -0.58
CA MET A 241 12.41 -4.85 0.13
C MET A 241 12.33 -5.76 1.36
N LEU A 242 12.83 -7.00 1.27
CA LEU A 242 12.91 -7.90 2.43
C LEU A 242 13.77 -7.29 3.54
N LEU A 243 14.97 -6.83 3.22
CA LEU A 243 15.87 -6.21 4.19
C LEU A 243 15.23 -4.98 4.86
N LEU A 244 14.55 -4.14 4.08
CA LEU A 244 13.81 -2.99 4.58
C LEU A 244 12.71 -3.41 5.56
N LEU A 245 11.89 -4.40 5.19
CA LEU A 245 10.82 -4.93 6.03
C LEU A 245 11.36 -5.54 7.32
N LEU A 246 12.44 -6.34 7.23
CA LEU A 246 13.10 -6.94 8.40
C LEU A 246 13.64 -5.86 9.34
N ALA A 247 14.32 -4.84 8.83
CA ALA A 247 14.88 -3.76 9.63
C ALA A 247 13.81 -2.96 10.36
N ILE A 248 12.72 -2.56 9.67
CA ILE A 248 11.62 -1.80 10.27
C ILE A 248 10.89 -2.66 11.31
N THR A 249 10.58 -3.92 10.98
CA THR A 249 9.86 -4.83 11.89
C THR A 249 10.68 -5.11 13.13
N PHE A 250 11.96 -5.48 12.98
CA PHE A 250 12.84 -5.76 14.10
C PHE A 250 13.07 -4.53 14.98
N GLY A 251 13.33 -3.36 14.38
CA GLY A 251 13.47 -2.10 15.11
C GLY A 251 12.21 -1.75 15.92
N GLY A 252 11.03 -1.96 15.33
CA GLY A 252 9.76 -1.78 16.03
C GLY A 252 9.55 -2.75 17.20
N LEU A 253 9.96 -4.02 17.05
CA LEU A 253 9.92 -5.01 18.12
C LEU A 253 10.88 -4.68 19.28
N LEU A 254 12.07 -4.14 18.98
CA LEU A 254 13.01 -3.65 19.99
C LEU A 254 12.41 -2.47 20.78
N VAL A 255 11.82 -1.50 20.09
CA VAL A 255 11.14 -0.36 20.73
C VAL A 255 9.98 -0.82 21.61
N ARG A 256 9.20 -1.80 21.15
CA ARG A 256 8.12 -2.44 21.90
C ARG A 256 8.62 -3.09 23.19
N GLN A 257 9.69 -3.87 23.10
CA GLN A 257 10.27 -4.58 24.23
C GLN A 257 10.88 -3.61 25.25
N TYR A 258 11.66 -2.63 24.79
CA TYR A 258 12.32 -1.65 25.65
C TYR A 258 11.34 -0.73 26.37
N ASN A 259 10.28 -0.29 25.70
CA ASN A 259 9.27 0.60 26.29
C ASN A 259 8.08 -0.13 26.92
N HIS A 260 8.08 -1.47 26.96
CA HIS A 260 6.99 -2.30 27.47
C HIS A 260 5.61 -1.93 26.90
N ILE A 261 5.56 -1.67 25.59
CA ILE A 261 4.34 -1.19 24.92
C ILE A 261 3.29 -2.31 24.93
N ALA A 262 2.15 -2.01 25.56
CA ALA A 262 0.97 -2.86 25.62
C ALA A 262 -0.22 -2.19 24.89
N ASP A 263 -0.02 -1.88 23.61
CA ASP A 263 -1.06 -1.32 22.74
C ASP A 263 -1.48 -2.33 21.67
N ARG A 264 -2.78 -2.64 21.65
CA ARG A 264 -3.38 -3.56 20.69
C ARG A 264 -3.19 -3.10 19.25
N ARG A 265 -3.30 -1.79 19.00
CA ARG A 265 -3.15 -1.24 17.66
C ARG A 265 -1.71 -1.40 17.17
N PHE A 266 -0.75 -1.03 18.00
CA PHE A 266 0.67 -1.25 17.74
C PHE A 266 0.95 -2.72 17.40
N ASP A 267 0.41 -3.65 18.20
CA ASP A 267 0.56 -5.09 17.96
C ASP A 267 -0.04 -5.56 16.62
N VAL A 268 -1.17 -4.99 16.19
CA VAL A 268 -1.75 -5.29 14.87
C VAL A 268 -0.85 -4.81 13.74
N PHE A 269 -0.27 -3.60 13.84
CA PHE A 269 0.67 -3.12 12.83
C PHE A 269 1.97 -3.94 12.81
N CYS A 270 2.51 -4.32 13.97
CA CYS A 270 3.61 -5.29 14.04
C CYS A 270 3.25 -6.60 13.33
N GLN A 271 2.06 -7.15 13.60
CA GLN A 271 1.61 -8.38 12.97
C GLN A 271 1.52 -8.24 11.45
N MET A 272 1.02 -7.11 10.95
CA MET A 272 0.99 -6.85 9.51
C MET A 272 2.40 -6.89 8.91
N LEU A 273 3.39 -6.26 9.54
CA LEU A 273 4.76 -6.24 9.04
C LEU A 273 5.46 -7.60 9.16
N ILE A 274 5.20 -8.36 10.23
CA ILE A 274 5.69 -9.75 10.38
C ILE A 274 5.16 -10.62 9.22
N VAL A 275 3.87 -10.50 8.91
CA VAL A 275 3.26 -11.22 7.78
C VAL A 275 3.84 -10.73 6.45
N ALA A 276 4.09 -9.43 6.30
CA ALA A 276 4.77 -8.89 5.12
C ALA A 276 6.17 -9.48 4.94
N CYS A 277 6.99 -9.57 6.00
CA CYS A 277 8.30 -10.23 5.94
C CYS A 277 8.19 -11.69 5.50
N CYS A 278 7.24 -12.43 6.06
CA CYS A 278 7.01 -13.82 5.71
C CYS A 278 6.62 -13.97 4.24
N LEU A 279 5.65 -13.18 3.77
CA LEU A 279 5.19 -13.19 2.37
C LEU A 279 6.27 -12.72 1.40
N GLN A 280 7.14 -11.79 1.82
CA GLN A 280 8.26 -11.32 1.00
C GLN A 280 9.27 -12.44 0.73
N LEU A 281 9.49 -13.38 1.67
CA LEU A 281 10.31 -14.56 1.41
C LEU A 281 9.74 -15.43 0.28
N PHE A 282 8.41 -15.62 0.25
CA PHE A 282 7.75 -16.30 -0.87
C PHE A 282 7.90 -15.51 -2.18
N SER A 283 7.89 -14.18 -2.11
CA SER A 283 8.04 -13.33 -3.30
C SER A 283 9.40 -13.44 -3.99
N LEU A 284 10.44 -13.81 -3.24
CA LEU A 284 11.77 -14.09 -3.80
C LEU A 284 11.77 -15.34 -4.69
N GLN A 285 10.86 -16.28 -4.41
CA GLN A 285 10.68 -17.50 -5.20
C GLN A 285 9.63 -17.30 -6.30
N PHE A 286 8.59 -16.48 -6.03
CA PHE A 286 7.50 -16.19 -6.97
C PHE A 286 7.07 -14.73 -6.87
N SER A 287 7.40 -13.95 -7.89
CA SER A 287 7.12 -12.51 -7.93
C SER A 287 5.65 -12.13 -7.72
N LEU A 288 4.69 -13.02 -8.02
CA LEU A 288 3.25 -12.79 -7.76
C LEU A 288 2.94 -12.53 -6.28
N PHE A 289 3.70 -13.11 -5.35
CA PHE A 289 3.53 -12.82 -3.92
C PHE A 289 3.87 -11.38 -3.56
N ALA A 290 4.69 -10.67 -4.34
CA ALA A 290 4.97 -9.25 -4.10
C ALA A 290 3.68 -8.41 -4.15
N ARG A 291 2.69 -8.81 -4.96
CA ARG A 291 1.36 -8.18 -4.94
C ARG A 291 0.66 -8.43 -3.60
N VAL A 292 0.76 -9.62 -3.04
CA VAL A 292 0.14 -9.94 -1.74
C VAL A 292 0.81 -9.17 -0.59
N VAL A 293 2.13 -8.97 -0.67
CA VAL A 293 2.89 -8.22 0.34
C VAL A 293 2.35 -6.79 0.48
N LEU A 294 1.91 -6.14 -0.62
CA LEU A 294 1.38 -4.76 -0.63
C LEU A 294 0.25 -4.51 0.38
N TYR A 295 -0.65 -5.49 0.59
CA TYR A 295 -1.75 -5.36 1.55
C TYR A 295 -1.27 -5.20 3.00
N TYR A 296 -0.08 -5.72 3.30
CA TYR A 296 0.48 -5.78 4.64
C TYR A 296 1.57 -4.73 4.88
N GLN A 297 2.50 -4.58 3.94
CA GLN A 297 3.64 -3.67 4.10
C GLN A 297 3.23 -2.20 4.19
N ILE A 298 2.06 -1.81 3.66
CA ILE A 298 1.55 -0.44 3.74
C ILE A 298 1.37 0.05 5.20
N ALA A 299 1.33 -0.86 6.18
CA ALA A 299 1.39 -0.51 7.59
C ALA A 299 2.63 0.35 7.95
N ILE A 300 3.74 0.24 7.20
CA ILE A 300 4.94 1.08 7.38
C ILE A 300 4.58 2.57 7.48
N VAL A 301 3.62 3.01 6.67
CA VAL A 301 3.19 4.42 6.56
C VAL A 301 2.77 5.00 7.91
N VAL A 302 2.13 4.21 8.77
CA VAL A 302 1.69 4.64 10.11
C VAL A 302 2.55 4.07 11.22
N PHE A 303 3.16 2.90 11.01
CA PHE A 303 4.00 2.21 11.97
C PHE A 303 5.29 2.97 12.29
N ILE A 304 6.00 3.49 11.27
CA ILE A 304 7.23 4.27 11.51
C ILE A 304 6.94 5.51 12.38
N PRO A 305 5.95 6.38 12.04
CA PRO A 305 5.54 7.49 12.90
C PRO A 305 5.18 7.09 14.33
N GLU A 306 4.52 5.94 14.51
CA GLU A 306 4.15 5.40 15.82
C GLU A 306 5.40 4.99 16.61
N VAL A 307 6.32 4.20 16.02
CA VAL A 307 7.59 3.80 16.65
C VAL A 307 8.43 5.00 17.07
N LEU A 308 8.57 6.00 16.19
CA LEU A 308 9.33 7.22 16.48
C LEU A 308 8.70 8.08 17.58
N SER A 309 7.40 7.92 17.86
CA SER A 309 6.72 8.66 18.93
C SER A 309 7.08 8.17 20.33
N PHE A 310 7.61 6.94 20.45
CA PHE A 310 8.07 6.37 21.72
C PHE A 310 9.51 6.76 22.09
N ILE A 311 10.25 7.41 21.18
CA ILE A 311 11.60 7.89 21.47
C ILE A 311 11.50 9.16 22.34
N LYS A 312 11.90 9.06 23.61
CA LYS A 312 11.83 10.16 24.59
C LYS A 312 12.86 11.26 24.34
N ASP A 313 14.06 10.90 23.90
CA ASP A 313 15.11 11.86 23.58
C ASP A 313 14.76 12.61 22.29
N ARG A 314 14.63 13.94 22.41
CA ARG A 314 14.21 14.80 21.29
C ARG A 314 15.23 14.88 20.16
N TYR A 315 16.53 14.81 20.46
CA TYR A 315 17.59 14.88 19.47
C TYR A 315 17.68 13.54 18.74
N LEU A 316 17.65 12.43 19.48
CA LEU A 316 17.60 11.09 18.88
C LEU A 316 16.36 10.94 18.00
N ALA A 317 15.18 11.34 18.47
CA ALA A 317 13.95 11.30 17.68
C ALA A 317 14.05 12.15 16.42
N PHE A 318 14.71 13.31 16.48
CA PHE A 318 14.97 14.16 15.32
C PHE A 318 15.90 13.48 14.31
N PHE A 319 17.05 12.96 14.75
CA PHE A 319 18.00 12.25 13.88
C PHE A 319 17.37 11.00 13.25
N CYS A 320 16.60 10.22 14.02
CA CYS A 320 15.87 9.08 13.47
C CYS A 320 14.84 9.50 12.41
N LYS A 321 14.09 10.59 12.62
CA LYS A 321 13.16 11.14 11.60
C LYS A 321 13.91 11.57 10.34
N MET A 322 15.04 12.25 10.48
CA MET A 322 15.87 12.65 9.34
C MET A 322 16.44 11.43 8.60
N GLY A 323 16.93 10.42 9.32
CA GLY A 323 17.38 9.15 8.73
C GLY A 323 16.28 8.45 7.93
N VAL A 324 15.06 8.36 8.48
CA VAL A 324 13.89 7.82 7.79
C VAL A 324 13.57 8.62 6.53
N VAL A 325 13.55 9.95 6.61
CA VAL A 325 13.27 10.82 5.47
C VAL A 325 14.32 10.60 4.37
N MET A 326 15.61 10.66 4.70
CA MET A 326 16.69 10.46 3.75
C MET A 326 16.65 9.06 3.11
N GLY A 327 16.48 8.00 3.92
CA GLY A 327 16.36 6.63 3.42
C GLY A 327 15.18 6.44 2.49
N ALA A 328 14.02 7.03 2.83
CA ALA A 328 12.83 6.95 1.99
C ALA A 328 12.95 7.77 0.69
N VAL A 329 13.65 8.92 0.71
CA VAL A 329 13.98 9.67 -0.53
C VAL A 329 14.90 8.84 -1.43
N SER A 330 15.97 8.26 -0.87
CA SER A 330 16.90 7.43 -1.63
C SER A 330 16.18 6.22 -2.25
N PHE A 331 15.32 5.57 -1.48
CA PHE A 331 14.47 4.48 -1.95
C PHE A 331 13.54 4.95 -3.10
N PHE A 332 12.87 6.09 -2.93
CA PHE A 332 11.98 6.66 -3.95
C PHE A 332 12.71 6.94 -5.26
N ILE A 333 13.87 7.59 -5.18
CA ILE A 333 14.67 7.95 -6.36
C ILE A 333 15.16 6.69 -7.06
N TRP A 334 15.75 5.74 -6.32
CA TRP A 334 16.35 4.55 -6.91
C TRP A 334 15.31 3.60 -7.50
N ILE A 335 14.26 3.27 -6.75
CA ILE A 335 13.25 2.29 -7.19
C ILE A 335 12.28 2.89 -8.20
N TYR A 336 11.71 4.08 -7.91
CA TYR A 336 10.58 4.59 -8.69
C TYR A 336 11.00 5.53 -9.80
N LEU A 337 11.99 6.39 -9.56
CA LEU A 337 12.40 7.37 -10.57
C LEU A 337 13.46 6.82 -11.53
N ALA A 338 14.49 6.13 -11.03
CA ALA A 338 15.55 5.61 -11.89
C ALA A 338 15.08 4.39 -12.69
N ASN A 339 14.38 3.43 -12.06
CA ASN A 339 13.91 2.22 -12.74
C ASN A 339 12.55 2.38 -13.43
N ASN A 340 11.96 3.58 -13.43
CA ASN A 340 10.61 3.85 -13.95
C ASN A 340 9.55 2.83 -13.50
N SER A 341 9.60 2.43 -12.23
CA SER A 341 8.69 1.44 -11.67
C SER A 341 7.24 1.88 -11.84
N SER A 342 6.35 0.96 -12.22
CA SER A 342 4.93 1.23 -12.53
C SER A 342 4.67 2.05 -13.81
N CYS A 343 5.68 2.28 -14.65
CA CYS A 343 5.57 3.00 -15.94
C CYS A 343 4.87 4.36 -15.79
N ILE A 344 5.34 5.13 -14.82
CA ILE A 344 4.76 6.43 -14.44
C ILE A 344 5.55 7.63 -14.98
N LEU A 345 6.72 7.40 -15.57
CA LEU A 345 7.54 8.43 -16.21
C LEU A 345 7.52 8.30 -17.74
N PRO A 346 7.51 9.44 -18.46
CA PRO A 346 7.32 10.80 -17.94
C PRO A 346 5.87 11.03 -17.46
N TYR A 347 5.69 11.88 -16.45
CA TYR A 347 4.35 12.36 -16.11
C TYR A 347 3.93 13.37 -17.17
N ALA A 348 2.81 13.10 -17.83
CA ALA A 348 2.14 14.02 -18.73
C ALA A 348 0.77 14.38 -18.18
N PHE A 349 0.33 15.61 -18.43
CA PHE A 349 -1.06 15.99 -18.23
C PHE A 349 -1.91 15.50 -19.42
N PHE A 350 -3.22 15.50 -19.27
CA PHE A 350 -4.12 14.99 -20.32
C PHE A 350 -4.24 15.88 -21.57
N TRP A 351 -3.68 17.09 -21.54
CA TRP A 351 -3.75 18.09 -22.61
C TRP A 351 -2.41 18.29 -23.31
#